data_AF-A0A402DRA1-F1
#
_entry.id   AF-A0A402DRA1-F1
#
_cell.length_a   1.000
_cell.length_b   1.000
_cell.length_c   1.000
_cell.angle_alpha   90.00
_cell.angle_beta   90.00
_cell.angle_gamma   90.00
#
_symmetry.space_group_name_H-M   'P 1'
#
loop_
_entity.id
_entity.type
_entity.pdbx_description
1 polymer ?
#
loop_
_entity_poly.entity_id
_entity_poly.type
_entity_poly.pdbx_seq_one_letter_code
_entity_poly.pdbx_strand_id
1 'polypeptide(L)'
;MRFVVLRYGASAEGPSGGTDLLDDLTAPGAAPPVTSAGVGPDLTDDAAITGALARIAAGSRSLRDDLATLAAVLGVTTVLDEQLGSPDVATTVRSRAQGLTLTDGPAATPDGPLVGLHVLDAPDLDALVDVLTLLPAGTFEVHPVVAA
;
A
#
# COMPACT_ATOMS: atom_id res chain seq x y z
N MET A 1 -7.17 7.56 -22.82
CA MET A 1 -5.91 8.31 -22.60
C MET A 1 -4.98 7.47 -21.76
N ARG A 2 -3.66 7.61 -21.94
CA ARG A 2 -2.68 6.86 -21.15
C ARG A 2 -2.10 7.73 -20.05
N PHE A 3 -1.97 7.17 -18.86
CA PHE A 3 -1.41 7.82 -17.68
C PHE A 3 -0.29 6.98 -17.08
N VAL A 4 0.70 7.67 -16.54
CA VAL A 4 1.70 7.11 -15.62
C VAL A 4 1.32 7.58 -14.22
N VAL A 5 1.20 6.64 -13.29
CA VAL A 5 0.91 6.90 -11.87
C VAL A 5 2.10 6.46 -11.03
N LEU A 6 2.66 7.40 -10.29
CA LEU A 6 3.78 7.19 -9.38
C LEU A 6 3.25 7.16 -7.95
N ARG A 7 3.60 6.14 -7.18
CA ARG A 7 3.22 6.05 -5.76
C ARG A 7 4.42 6.30 -4.86
N TYR A 8 4.26 7.21 -3.92
CA TYR A 8 5.26 7.52 -2.91
C TYR A 8 4.99 6.80 -1.59
N GLY A 9 6.05 6.29 -0.98
CA GLY A 9 6.04 5.74 0.37
C GLY A 9 6.29 6.85 1.39
N ALA A 10 5.81 6.67 2.62
CA ALA A 10 6.06 7.63 3.68
C ALA A 10 7.58 7.86 3.87
N SER A 11 8.00 9.13 3.91
CA SER A 11 9.37 9.50 4.25
C SER A 11 9.74 8.93 5.61
N ALA A 12 10.86 8.21 5.68
CA ALA A 12 11.48 7.81 6.94
C ALA A 12 12.16 9.03 7.61
N GLU A 13 11.38 10.02 8.06
CA GLU A 13 11.86 11.05 8.99
C GLU A 13 10.99 10.97 10.26
N GLY A 14 11.61 10.50 11.35
CA GLY A 14 10.93 10.05 12.59
C GLY A 14 10.34 11.17 13.47
N PRO A 15 9.73 10.77 14.60
CA PRO A 15 10.57 10.61 15.78
C PRO A 15 10.57 9.18 16.31
N SER A 16 11.76 8.72 16.72
CA SER A 16 11.92 7.72 17.76
C SER A 16 11.31 8.26 19.07
N GLY A 17 10.00 8.14 19.22
CA GLY A 17 9.24 8.40 20.44
C GLY A 17 8.54 7.11 20.84
N GLY A 18 8.93 6.54 21.99
CA GLY A 18 8.47 5.25 22.44
C GLY A 18 6.95 5.15 22.58
N THR A 19 6.40 4.00 22.20
CA THR A 19 5.08 3.57 22.64
C THR A 19 5.27 2.37 23.57
N ASP A 20 5.52 2.69 24.84
CA ASP A 20 4.94 1.95 25.95
C ASP A 20 3.41 2.11 25.84
N LEU A 21 2.76 1.21 25.12
CA LEU A 21 1.29 1.10 25.05
C LEU A 21 0.85 -0.36 25.11
N LEU A 22 1.49 -1.15 25.97
CA LEU A 22 1.13 -2.55 26.23
C LEU A 22 0.87 -2.86 27.71
N ASP A 23 0.85 -1.86 28.60
CA ASP A 23 0.79 -2.11 30.06
C ASP A 23 -0.57 -1.87 30.75
N ASP A 24 -1.68 -1.62 30.04
CA ASP A 24 -2.93 -1.21 30.71
C ASP A 24 -4.17 -2.07 30.39
N LEU A 25 -4.00 -3.38 30.26
CA LEU A 25 -5.12 -4.34 30.24
C LEU A 25 -4.93 -5.46 31.27
N THR A 26 -4.72 -5.07 32.54
CA THR A 26 -4.80 -6.00 33.68
C THR A 26 -5.80 -5.50 34.73
N ALA A 27 -7.07 -5.88 34.61
CA ALA A 27 -7.96 -6.12 35.75
C ALA A 27 -9.28 -6.82 35.32
N PRO A 28 -9.70 -7.91 35.98
CA PRO A 28 -10.91 -8.66 35.62
C PRO A 28 -12.14 -8.13 36.37
N GLY A 29 -13.18 -7.73 35.64
CA GLY A 29 -14.51 -7.40 36.17
C GLY A 29 -15.55 -8.35 35.60
N ALA A 30 -16.22 -9.12 36.47
CA ALA A 30 -17.11 -10.22 36.12
C ALA A 30 -18.39 -9.79 35.39
N ALA A 31 -18.78 -10.56 34.36
CA ALA A 31 -20.10 -10.51 33.72
C ALA A 31 -20.94 -11.76 34.09
N PRO A 32 -22.29 -11.65 34.17
CA PRO A 32 -23.18 -12.77 34.51
C PRO A 32 -23.43 -13.70 33.31
N PRO A 33 -24.00 -14.91 33.54
CA PRO A 33 -23.98 -15.97 32.53
C PRO A 33 -25.05 -15.77 31.46
N VAL A 34 -24.63 -15.73 30.20
CA VAL A 34 -25.51 -15.99 29.06
C VAL A 34 -25.33 -17.45 28.64
N THR A 35 -26.40 -18.23 28.77
CA THR A 35 -26.46 -19.57 28.19
C THR A 35 -26.89 -19.43 26.73
N SER A 36 -26.12 -20.00 25.82
CA SER A 36 -26.67 -20.42 24.53
C SER A 36 -25.88 -21.63 24.04
N ALA A 37 -26.60 -22.74 23.98
CA ALA A 37 -26.13 -23.97 23.39
C ALA A 37 -26.19 -23.82 21.86
N GLY A 38 -25.04 -23.91 21.21
CA GLY A 38 -24.89 -24.01 19.76
C GLY A 38 -23.52 -24.59 19.46
N VAL A 39 -23.46 -25.87 19.12
CA VAL A 39 -22.24 -26.54 18.67
C VAL A 39 -21.91 -26.03 17.26
N GLY A 40 -21.15 -24.94 17.20
CA GLY A 40 -20.37 -24.56 16.03
C GLY A 40 -18.97 -25.21 16.08
N PRO A 41 -18.19 -25.18 14.99
CA PRO A 41 -16.82 -25.69 15.02
C PRO A 41 -16.01 -24.93 16.08
N ASP A 42 -15.31 -25.68 16.94
CA ASP A 42 -14.50 -25.16 18.02
C ASP A 42 -13.29 -24.39 17.44
N LEU A 43 -13.33 -23.06 17.54
CA LEU A 43 -12.30 -22.12 17.06
C LEU A 43 -11.45 -21.59 18.24
N THR A 44 -11.11 -22.45 19.21
CA THR A 44 -10.43 -22.04 20.45
C THR A 44 -8.92 -21.86 20.36
N ASP A 45 -8.30 -22.08 19.20
CA ASP A 45 -6.90 -21.70 18.99
C ASP A 45 -6.82 -20.24 18.49
N ASP A 46 -6.38 -19.34 19.38
CA ASP A 46 -6.03 -17.95 19.04
C ASP A 46 -5.05 -17.90 17.85
N ALA A 47 -4.19 -18.92 17.70
CA ALA A 47 -3.28 -19.06 16.57
C ALA A 47 -4.01 -19.40 15.24
N ALA A 48 -5.13 -20.13 15.28
CA ALA A 48 -5.93 -20.44 14.09
C ALA A 48 -6.76 -19.23 13.65
N ILE A 49 -7.33 -18.47 14.60
CA ILE A 49 -7.98 -17.19 14.32
C ILE A 49 -6.96 -16.17 13.83
N THR A 50 -5.81 -16.04 14.49
CA THR A 50 -4.70 -15.17 14.07
C THR A 50 -4.16 -15.59 12.70
N GLY A 51 -4.07 -16.88 12.41
CA GLY A 51 -3.66 -17.40 11.11
C GLY A 51 -4.71 -17.22 10.02
N ALA A 52 -6.01 -17.26 10.36
CA ALA A 52 -7.09 -16.94 9.44
C ALA A 52 -7.17 -15.43 9.17
N LEU A 53 -7.04 -14.59 10.21
CA LEU A 53 -6.93 -13.14 10.10
C LEU A 53 -5.68 -12.73 9.34
N ALA A 54 -4.54 -13.37 9.59
CA ALA A 54 -3.31 -13.17 8.83
C ALA A 54 -3.47 -13.64 7.38
N ARG A 55 -4.27 -14.67 7.07
CA ARG A 55 -4.61 -15.07 5.69
C ARG A 55 -5.70 -14.23 5.05
N ILE A 56 -6.54 -13.53 5.81
CA ILE A 56 -7.52 -12.55 5.31
C ILE A 56 -6.86 -11.17 5.17
N ALA A 57 -5.83 -10.87 5.96
CA ALA A 57 -5.00 -9.68 5.86
C ALA A 57 -3.91 -9.86 4.80
N ALA A 58 -3.30 -11.05 4.68
CA ALA A 58 -2.41 -11.43 3.57
C ALA A 58 -3.18 -11.85 2.32
N GLY A 59 -4.44 -12.25 2.48
CA GLY A 59 -5.46 -12.41 1.45
C GLY A 59 -6.44 -11.24 1.46
N SER A 60 -5.98 -10.07 1.93
CA SER A 60 -6.45 -8.84 1.33
C SER A 60 -6.16 -9.06 -0.13
N ARG A 61 -7.19 -9.00 -0.98
CA ARG A 61 -6.98 -8.94 -2.42
C ARG A 61 -5.81 -7.96 -2.58
N SER A 62 -4.73 -8.41 -3.22
CA SER A 62 -3.54 -7.59 -3.30
C SER A 62 -4.00 -6.21 -3.80
N LEU A 63 -3.47 -5.11 -3.28
CA LEU A 63 -3.85 -3.77 -3.76
C LEU A 63 -3.88 -3.71 -5.31
N ARG A 64 -2.99 -4.48 -5.94
CA ARG A 64 -2.98 -4.84 -7.36
C ARG A 64 -4.28 -5.48 -7.90
N ASP A 65 -4.78 -6.53 -7.27
CA ASP A 65 -6.00 -7.25 -7.67
C ASP A 65 -7.26 -6.40 -7.47
N ASP A 66 -7.30 -5.60 -6.41
CA ASP A 66 -8.38 -4.64 -6.17
C ASP A 66 -8.34 -3.49 -7.19
N LEU A 67 -7.15 -2.95 -7.47
CA LEU A 67 -6.95 -1.94 -8.51
C LEU A 67 -7.42 -2.46 -9.86
N ALA A 68 -7.00 -3.66 -10.27
CA ALA A 68 -7.38 -4.24 -11.55
C ALA A 68 -8.90 -4.47 -11.67
N THR A 69 -9.54 -4.93 -10.59
CA THR A 69 -10.99 -5.17 -10.56
C THR A 69 -11.78 -3.86 -10.64
N LEU A 70 -11.39 -2.86 -9.86
CA LEU A 70 -12.07 -1.56 -9.81
C LEU A 70 -11.83 -0.75 -11.08
N ALA A 71 -10.60 -0.78 -11.60
CA ALA A 71 -10.24 -0.16 -12.85
C ALA A 71 -11.12 -0.66 -14.00
N ALA A 72 -11.31 -1.98 -14.11
CA ALA A 72 -12.12 -2.57 -15.17
C ALA A 72 -13.59 -2.10 -15.16
N VAL A 73 -14.18 -1.89 -13.98
CA VAL A 73 -15.55 -1.34 -13.84
C VAL A 73 -15.64 0.09 -14.37
N LEU A 74 -14.58 0.88 -14.18
CA LEU A 74 -14.49 2.29 -14.57
C LEU A 74 -13.92 2.48 -15.99
N GLY A 75 -13.75 1.39 -16.76
CA GLY A 75 -13.17 1.44 -18.11
C GLY A 75 -11.67 1.78 -18.12
N VAL A 76 -11.01 1.63 -16.96
CA VAL A 76 -9.56 1.78 -16.80
C VAL A 76 -8.90 0.41 -16.98
N THR A 77 -7.85 0.34 -17.78
CA THR A 77 -7.11 -0.90 -18.04
C THR A 77 -5.65 -0.74 -17.66
N THR A 78 -5.11 -1.71 -16.93
CA THR A 78 -3.70 -1.73 -16.53
C THR A 78 -2.82 -2.22 -17.67
N VAL A 79 -1.82 -1.41 -18.04
CA VAL A 79 -0.77 -1.73 -19.02
C VAL A 79 0.49 -2.23 -18.30
N LEU A 80 0.84 -1.61 -17.19
CA LEU A 80 1.97 -1.97 -16.32
C LEU A 80 1.58 -1.76 -14.86
N ASP A 81 1.99 -2.67 -14.00
CA ASP A 81 1.87 -2.53 -12.55
C ASP A 81 3.09 -3.15 -11.87
N GLU A 82 3.99 -2.30 -11.38
CA GLU A 82 5.23 -2.73 -10.75
C GLU A 82 5.40 -2.11 -9.37
N GLN A 83 5.65 -2.98 -8.39
CA GLN A 83 6.08 -2.58 -7.06
C GLN A 83 7.60 -2.46 -7.06
N LEU A 84 8.13 -1.34 -6.59
CA LEU A 84 9.57 -1.19 -6.44
C LEU A 84 10.06 -1.91 -5.18
N GLY A 85 11.31 -2.37 -5.20
CA GLY A 85 11.97 -2.92 -4.02
C GLY A 85 12.10 -1.90 -2.89
N SER A 86 12.61 -2.33 -1.74
CA SER A 86 12.89 -1.41 -0.62
C SER A 86 13.71 -0.21 -1.11
N PRO A 87 13.42 1.02 -0.66
CA PRO A 87 14.26 2.18 -0.97
C PRO A 87 15.73 1.98 -0.59
N ASP A 88 16.01 1.13 0.41
CA ASP A 88 17.37 0.84 0.87
C ASP A 88 18.25 0.12 -0.18
N VAL A 89 17.62 -0.54 -1.16
CA VAL A 89 18.35 -1.20 -2.27
C VAL A 89 18.39 -0.35 -3.55
N ALA A 90 17.85 0.88 -3.50
CA ALA A 90 17.89 1.78 -4.65
C ALA A 90 19.30 2.33 -4.87
N THR A 91 19.60 2.72 -6.11
CA THR A 91 20.82 3.44 -6.47
C THR A 91 20.46 4.67 -7.27
N THR A 92 20.83 5.84 -6.77
CA THR A 92 20.68 7.10 -7.49
C THR A 92 21.87 7.38 -8.37
N VAL A 93 21.64 7.51 -9.69
CA VAL A 93 22.63 7.92 -10.67
C VAL A 93 22.38 9.37 -11.06
N ARG A 94 23.37 10.25 -10.92
CA ARG A 94 23.29 11.65 -11.38
C ARG A 94 24.33 11.90 -12.45
N SER A 95 23.86 12.35 -13.62
CA SER A 95 24.71 12.76 -14.73
C SER A 95 24.96 14.26 -14.69
N ARG A 96 26.22 14.68 -14.76
CA ARG A 96 26.65 16.08 -14.83
C ARG A 96 27.77 16.23 -15.86
N ALA A 97 28.14 17.47 -16.18
CA ALA A 97 29.23 17.75 -17.11
C ALA A 97 30.56 17.10 -16.69
N GLN A 98 30.79 16.94 -15.38
CA GLN A 98 32.00 16.32 -14.81
C GLN A 98 31.96 14.78 -14.78
N GLY A 99 30.86 14.15 -15.21
CA GLY A 99 30.69 12.70 -15.25
C GLY A 99 29.47 12.19 -14.48
N LEU A 100 29.48 10.90 -14.16
CA LEU A 100 28.43 10.22 -13.42
C LEU A 100 28.80 10.11 -11.93
N THR A 101 27.85 10.40 -11.05
CA THR A 101 27.96 10.12 -9.61
C THR A 101 26.88 9.15 -9.18
N LEU A 102 27.26 8.10 -8.47
CA LEU A 102 26.35 7.10 -7.90
C LEU A 102 26.21 7.35 -6.39
N THR A 103 25.03 7.09 -5.86
CA THR A 103 24.76 7.15 -4.42
C THR A 103 23.78 6.06 -4.07
N ASP A 104 24.03 5.35 -2.98
CA ASP A 104 23.08 4.37 -2.45
C ASP A 104 21.83 5.10 -1.91
N GLY A 105 20.69 4.46 -2.06
CA GLY A 105 19.39 5.00 -1.72
C GLY A 105 18.70 5.76 -2.87
N PRO A 106 17.41 6.09 -2.67
CA PRO A 106 16.56 6.73 -3.67
C PRO A 106 16.94 8.19 -3.85
N ALA A 107 16.48 8.78 -4.96
CA ALA A 107 16.58 10.22 -5.14
C ALA A 107 15.70 10.91 -4.09
N ALA A 108 16.21 11.99 -3.49
CA ALA A 108 15.46 12.75 -2.50
C ALA A 108 14.25 13.42 -3.15
N THR A 109 13.08 13.19 -2.54
CA THR A 109 11.76 13.65 -2.96
C THR A 109 11.02 14.17 -1.73
N PRO A 110 10.25 15.27 -1.83
CA PRO A 110 9.53 15.83 -0.67
C PRO A 110 8.55 14.84 -0.04
N ASP A 111 7.87 14.05 -0.88
CA ASP A 111 6.80 13.12 -0.48
C ASP A 111 7.31 11.72 -0.09
N GLY A 112 8.63 11.54 0.02
CA GLY A 112 9.26 10.26 0.33
C GLY A 112 9.59 9.43 -0.90
N PRO A 113 10.18 8.24 -0.74
CA PRO A 113 10.71 7.48 -1.87
C PRO A 113 9.61 6.96 -2.79
N LEU A 114 9.90 6.82 -4.08
CA LEU A 114 9.02 6.12 -5.01
C LEU A 114 8.99 4.63 -4.64
N VAL A 115 7.78 4.07 -4.50
CA VAL A 115 7.57 2.66 -4.12
C VAL A 115 6.75 1.87 -5.14
N GLY A 116 6.14 2.54 -6.12
CA GLY A 116 5.35 1.87 -7.15
C GLY A 116 5.17 2.71 -8.41
N LEU A 117 4.95 2.01 -9.53
CA LEU A 117 4.72 2.58 -10.85
C LEU A 117 3.58 1.82 -11.52
N HIS A 118 2.56 2.57 -11.97
CA HIS A 118 1.46 2.03 -12.77
C HIS A 118 1.37 2.77 -14.10
N VAL A 119 1.12 2.04 -15.18
CA VAL A 119 0.71 2.62 -16.47
C VAL A 119 -0.70 2.15 -16.74
N LEU A 120 -1.61 3.11 -16.86
CA LEU A 120 -3.04 2.86 -16.96
C LEU A 120 -3.58 3.56 -18.21
N ASP A 121 -4.44 2.87 -18.95
CA ASP A 121 -5.29 3.51 -19.95
C ASP A 121 -6.65 3.80 -19.31
N ALA A 122 -7.08 5.05 -19.28
CA ALA A 122 -8.34 5.51 -18.69
C ALA A 122 -9.11 6.42 -19.67
N PRO A 123 -10.44 6.52 -19.60
CA PRO A 123 -11.21 7.44 -20.44
C PRO A 123 -10.73 8.89 -20.33
N ASP A 124 -10.58 9.36 -19.09
CA ASP A 124 -10.15 10.69 -18.69
C ASP A 124 -9.48 10.65 -17.29
N LEU A 125 -9.07 11.82 -16.79
CA LEU A 125 -8.43 11.95 -15.48
C LEU A 125 -9.42 11.67 -14.34
N ASP A 126 -10.70 12.01 -14.50
CA ASP A 126 -11.70 11.85 -13.45
C ASP A 126 -11.96 10.36 -13.15
N ALA A 127 -12.10 9.53 -14.20
CA ALA A 127 -12.21 8.08 -14.06
C ALA A 127 -10.99 7.45 -13.38
N LEU A 128 -9.79 8.00 -13.60
CA LEU A 128 -8.58 7.56 -12.93
C LEU A 128 -8.57 7.99 -11.44
N VAL A 129 -8.98 9.22 -11.14
CA VAL A 129 -9.08 9.71 -9.76
C VAL A 129 -10.06 8.87 -8.95
N ASP A 130 -11.21 8.50 -9.53
CA ASP A 130 -12.18 7.62 -8.89
C ASP A 130 -11.54 6.28 -8.48
N VAL A 131 -10.72 5.68 -9.36
CA VAL A 131 -9.96 4.47 -9.03
C VAL A 131 -8.99 4.72 -7.86
N LEU A 132 -8.26 5.84 -7.87
CA LEU A 132 -7.28 6.17 -6.82
C LEU A 132 -7.95 6.40 -5.45
N THR A 133 -9.19 6.88 -5.41
CA THR A 133 -9.92 7.07 -4.14
C THR A 133 -10.24 5.78 -3.39
N LEU A 134 -10.18 4.65 -4.09
CA LEU A 134 -10.45 3.33 -3.54
C LEU A 134 -9.18 2.64 -3.02
N LEU A 135 -8.01 3.21 -3.30
CA LEU A 135 -6.74 2.72 -2.78
C LEU A 135 -6.52 3.18 -1.33
N PRO A 136 -5.72 2.46 -0.54
CA PRO A 136 -5.21 2.96 0.73
C PRO A 136 -4.58 4.33 0.57
N ALA A 137 -4.78 5.18 1.58
CA ALA A 137 -4.25 6.53 1.60
C ALA A 137 -2.74 6.53 1.32
N GLY A 138 -2.33 7.46 0.47
CA GLY A 138 -0.96 7.64 0.05
C GLY A 138 -0.84 8.82 -0.91
N THR A 139 0.40 9.17 -1.25
CA THR A 139 0.67 10.22 -2.23
C THR A 139 0.86 9.59 -3.60
N PHE A 140 0.08 10.06 -4.57
CA PHE A 140 0.14 9.64 -5.97
C PHE A 140 0.42 10.85 -6.85
N GLU A 141 1.34 10.71 -7.79
CA GLU A 141 1.59 11.68 -8.84
C GLU A 141 1.15 11.09 -10.18
N VAL A 142 0.32 11.83 -10.92
CA VAL A 142 -0.32 11.37 -12.16
C VAL A 142 0.12 12.21 -13.33
N HIS A 143 0.66 11.56 -14.36
CA HIS A 143 1.10 12.19 -15.60
C HIS A 143 0.35 11.66 -16.81
N PRO A 144 -0.28 12.52 -17.64
CA PRO A 144 -0.73 12.10 -18.95
C PRO A 144 0.49 11.79 -19.84
N VAL A 145 0.44 10.66 -20.55
CA VAL A 145 1.50 10.29 -21.49
C VAL A 145 1.26 11.00 -22.81
N VAL A 146 2.25 11.75 -23.25
CA VAL A 146 2.32 12.33 -24.60
C VAL A 146 3.18 11.43 -25.50
N ALA A 147 2.81 11.29 -26.77
CA ALA A 147 3.63 10.56 -27.73
C ALA A 147 5.01 11.24 -27.86
N ALA A 148 6.06 10.43 -27.86
CA ALA A 148 7.45 10.88 -28.03
C ALA A 148 7.75 11.28 -29.48
#